data_AF-A0AAD9QQV9-F1
#
_entry.id   AF-A0AAD9QQV9-F1
#
_cell.length_a   1.000
_cell.length_b   1.000
_cell.length_c   1.000
_cell.angle_alpha   90.00
_cell.angle_beta   90.00
_cell.angle_gamma   90.00
#
_symmetry.space_group_name_H-M   'P 1'
#
loop_
_entity.id
_entity.type
_entity.pdbx_description
1 polymer ?
#
loop_
_entity_poly.entity_id
_entity_poly.type
_entity_poly.pdbx_seq_one_letter_code
_entity_poly.pdbx_strand_id
1 'polypeptide(L)'
;MDIGVYGNLPLPTVEDLKGDDLNTRFYTAFVNFGTFIVIFNSLSLITGKLNYWNGKDSLKEKEYLENDVKQKPGPQRKMRLLDEFVLVLMRLHLGLLEQDLAQLKELQTSRSSAEDDEAERG
;
A
#
# COMPACT_ATOMS: atom_id res chain seq x y z
N MET A 1 -4.04 -24.15 -12.37
CA MET A 1 -3.95 -22.87 -11.64
C MET A 1 -4.15 -21.82 -12.72
N ASP A 2 -5.37 -21.33 -12.86
CA ASP A 2 -5.75 -20.45 -13.98
C ASP A 2 -5.17 -19.05 -13.77
N ILE A 3 -4.17 -18.71 -14.59
CA ILE A 3 -3.49 -17.40 -14.63
C ILE A 3 -4.39 -16.33 -15.30
N GLY A 4 -5.55 -16.71 -15.84
CA GLY A 4 -6.40 -15.86 -16.69
C GLY A 4 -7.37 -14.91 -15.99
N VAL A 5 -7.50 -14.93 -14.66
CA VAL A 5 -8.55 -14.14 -13.95
C VAL A 5 -8.09 -12.72 -13.60
N TYR A 6 -6.78 -12.45 -13.55
CA TYR A 6 -6.26 -11.15 -13.11
C TYR A 6 -6.18 -10.07 -14.20
N GLY A 7 -6.57 -10.37 -15.44
CA GLY A 7 -6.43 -9.46 -16.59
C GLY A 7 -7.19 -8.13 -16.49
N ASN A 8 -8.07 -7.97 -15.49
CA ASN A 8 -8.77 -6.73 -15.17
C ASN A 8 -8.86 -6.49 -13.66
N LEU A 9 -7.86 -6.91 -12.88
CA LEU A 9 -7.91 -6.70 -11.43
C LEU A 9 -7.77 -5.20 -11.12
N PRO A 10 -8.79 -4.49 -10.63
CA PRO A 10 -8.62 -3.09 -10.25
C PRO A 10 -7.68 -3.00 -9.04
N LEU A 11 -6.81 -1.98 -8.99
CA LEU A 11 -6.06 -1.70 -7.77
C LEU A 11 -7.02 -1.08 -6.75
N PRO A 12 -7.37 -1.76 -5.65
CA PRO A 12 -8.30 -1.20 -4.69
C PRO A 12 -7.62 -0.08 -3.90
N THR A 13 -8.32 1.03 -3.71
CA THR A 13 -7.99 1.96 -2.64
C THR A 13 -8.43 1.37 -1.31
N VAL A 14 -7.87 1.87 -0.20
CA VAL A 14 -8.28 1.40 1.12
C VAL A 14 -9.74 1.78 1.41
N GLU A 15 -10.19 2.88 0.83
CA GLU A 15 -11.56 3.33 0.86
C GLU A 15 -12.51 2.31 0.22
N ASP A 16 -12.11 1.67 -0.87
CA ASP A 16 -12.89 0.63 -1.56
C ASP A 16 -13.04 -0.65 -0.71
N LEU A 17 -12.08 -0.92 0.19
CA LEU A 17 -12.14 -2.08 1.08
C LEU A 17 -13.07 -1.84 2.29
N LYS A 18 -13.36 -0.57 2.61
CA LYS A 18 -14.09 -0.22 3.82
C LYS A 18 -15.57 -0.61 3.70
N GLY A 19 -15.97 -1.60 4.48
CA GLY A 19 -17.34 -2.13 4.44
C GLY A 19 -17.56 -3.18 3.35
N ASP A 20 -16.50 -3.58 2.63
CA ASP A 20 -16.52 -4.67 1.68
C ASP A 20 -15.59 -5.80 2.14
N ASP A 21 -16.16 -6.72 2.89
CA ASP A 21 -15.42 -7.87 3.44
C ASP A 21 -15.02 -8.88 2.36
N LEU A 22 -15.75 -8.93 1.24
CA LEU A 22 -15.40 -9.81 0.12
C LEU A 22 -14.13 -9.30 -0.57
N ASN A 23 -14.08 -8.02 -0.91
CA ASN A 23 -12.89 -7.41 -1.48
C ASN A 23 -11.74 -7.41 -0.46
N THR A 24 -12.01 -7.10 0.81
CA THR A 24 -10.97 -7.21 1.85
C THR A 24 -10.35 -8.59 1.86
N ARG A 25 -11.15 -9.65 1.88
CA ARG A 25 -10.64 -11.02 1.88
C ARG A 25 -9.86 -11.37 0.62
N PHE A 26 -10.35 -10.94 -0.53
CA PHE A 26 -9.69 -11.18 -1.80
C PHE A 26 -8.30 -10.52 -1.88
N TYR A 27 -8.18 -9.24 -1.52
CA TYR A 27 -6.93 -8.50 -1.70
C TYR A 27 -5.94 -8.66 -0.54
N THR A 28 -6.44 -8.86 0.68
CA THR A 28 -5.63 -8.80 1.90
C THR A 28 -5.47 -10.14 2.62
N ALA A 29 -6.21 -11.17 2.19
CA ALA A 29 -6.38 -12.45 2.88
C ALA A 29 -7.08 -12.39 4.25
N PHE A 30 -7.41 -11.21 4.77
CA PHE A 30 -8.09 -11.07 6.06
C PHE A 30 -9.60 -11.30 5.94
N VAL A 31 -10.21 -11.79 7.02
CA VAL A 31 -11.63 -12.19 7.02
C VAL A 31 -12.56 -11.00 6.77
N ASN A 32 -12.21 -9.81 7.26
CA ASN A 32 -13.00 -8.58 7.14
C ASN A 32 -12.12 -7.33 7.30
N PHE A 33 -12.66 -6.17 6.94
CA PHE A 33 -11.96 -4.89 7.01
C PHE A 33 -11.49 -4.53 8.42
N GLY A 34 -12.30 -4.86 9.43
CA GLY A 34 -11.96 -4.62 10.84
C GLY A 34 -10.68 -5.35 11.26
N THR A 35 -10.53 -6.61 10.87
CA THR A 35 -9.34 -7.42 11.16
C THR A 35 -8.10 -6.85 10.48
N PHE A 36 -8.24 -6.47 9.21
CA PHE A 36 -7.19 -5.80 8.45
C PHE A 36 -6.69 -4.52 9.16
N ILE A 37 -7.60 -3.65 9.60
CA ILE A 37 -7.24 -2.41 10.29
C ILE A 37 -6.61 -2.66 11.66
N VAL A 38 -7.07 -3.65 12.43
CA VAL A 38 -6.46 -3.99 13.74
C VAL A 38 -5.01 -4.43 13.57
N ILE A 39 -4.72 -5.26 12.56
CA ILE A 39 -3.36 -5.72 12.26
C ILE A 39 -2.51 -4.54 11.78
N PHE A 40 -3.02 -3.74 10.84
CA PHE A 40 -2.32 -2.56 10.36
C PHE A 40 -1.96 -1.61 11.50
N ASN A 41 -2.92 -1.29 12.38
CA ASN A 41 -2.70 -0.38 13.51
C ASN A 41 -1.64 -0.95 14.46
N SER A 42 -1.68 -2.24 14.75
CA SER A 42 -0.69 -2.91 15.60
C SER A 42 0.73 -2.79 15.02
N LEU A 43 0.88 -2.92 13.70
CA LEU A 43 2.15 -2.75 13.00
C LEU A 43 2.54 -1.27 12.85
N SER A 44 1.58 -0.36 12.71
CA SER A 44 1.85 1.08 12.57
C SER A 44 2.54 1.66 13.82
N LEU A 45 2.23 1.12 15.00
CA LEU A 45 2.84 1.54 16.27
C LEU A 45 4.35 1.28 16.31
N ILE A 46 4.84 0.28 15.57
CA ILE A 46 6.27 -0.06 15.48
C ILE A 46 6.95 0.59 14.27
N THR A 47 6.21 1.19 13.33
CA THR A 47 6.79 1.73 12.08
C THR A 47 7.43 3.11 12.25
N GLY A 48 7.04 3.89 13.25
CA GLY A 48 7.62 5.21 13.53
C GLY A 48 9.13 5.18 13.81
N LYS A 49 9.64 4.02 14.28
CA LYS A 49 11.06 3.81 14.59
C LYS A 49 11.74 2.81 13.65
N LEU A 50 11.09 2.44 12.54
CA LEU A 50 11.59 1.39 11.65
C LEU A 50 12.83 1.87 10.87
N ASN A 51 13.98 1.31 11.24
CA ASN A 51 15.21 1.41 10.46
C ASN A 51 15.26 0.29 9.43
N TYR A 52 15.21 0.65 8.16
CA TYR A 52 15.57 -0.29 7.10
C TYR A 52 17.04 -0.67 7.22
N TRP A 53 17.30 -1.96 7.12
CA TRP A 53 18.66 -2.49 7.10
C TRP A 53 19.39 -2.00 5.83
N ASN A 54 20.47 -1.26 6.03
CA ASN A 54 21.42 -0.76 5.04
C ASN A 54 22.87 -1.15 5.43
N GLY A 55 23.09 -2.42 5.77
CA GLY A 55 24.43 -2.94 6.13
C GLY A 55 24.93 -2.49 7.50
N LYS A 56 26.26 -2.43 7.69
CA LYS A 56 26.91 -2.10 8.99
C LYS A 56 26.46 -0.76 9.58
N ASP A 57 26.06 0.19 8.73
CA ASP A 57 25.59 1.51 9.16
C ASP A 57 24.15 1.52 9.72
N SER A 58 23.41 0.41 9.60
CA SER A 58 22.07 0.27 10.18
C SER A 58 22.05 0.27 11.71
N LEU A 59 23.17 -0.10 12.31
CA LEU A 59 23.36 -0.16 13.77
C LEU A 59 23.76 1.20 14.35
N LYS A 60 24.08 2.19 13.52
CA LYS A 60 24.40 3.53 13.98
C LYS A 60 23.12 4.22 14.45
N GLU A 61 23.19 4.80 15.63
CA GLU A 61 22.15 5.65 16.18
C GLU A 61 21.91 6.82 15.22
N LYS A 62 20.64 7.05 14.88
CA LYS A 62 20.24 8.08 13.93
C LYS A 62 19.51 9.16 14.69
N GLU A 63 20.06 10.36 14.68
CA GLU A 63 19.54 11.52 15.43
C GLU A 63 18.06 11.84 15.13
N TYR A 64 17.57 11.48 13.94
CA TYR A 64 16.16 11.63 13.53
C TYR A 64 15.19 10.61 14.15
N LEU A 65 15.68 9.59 14.86
CA LEU A 65 14.83 8.64 15.62
C LEU A 65 14.62 9.09 17.06
N GLU A 66 15.51 9.94 17.57
CA GLU A 66 15.50 10.46 18.94
C GLU A 66 14.83 11.83 19.03
N ASN A 67 14.93 12.63 17.96
CA ASN A 67 14.35 13.96 17.89
C ASN A 67 13.28 14.01 16.79
N ASP A 68 12.00 14.10 17.18
CA ASP A 68 10.86 14.36 16.28
C ASP A 68 11.02 15.67 15.46
N VAL A 69 12.00 16.50 15.83
CA VAL A 69 12.35 17.76 15.16
C VAL A 69 13.12 17.54 13.84
N LYS A 70 13.90 16.46 13.72
CA LYS A 70 14.69 16.20 12.50
C LYS A 70 13.96 15.20 11.60
N GLN A 71 13.40 15.69 10.50
CA GLN A 71 12.81 14.80 9.50
C GLN A 71 13.86 13.89 8.87
N LYS A 72 13.46 12.64 8.58
CA LYS A 72 14.32 11.66 7.94
C LYS A 72 14.84 12.18 6.59
N PRO A 73 16.15 12.17 6.33
CA PRO A 73 16.69 12.62 5.05
C PRO A 73 16.29 11.65 3.94
N GLY A 74 15.62 12.16 2.92
CA GLY A 74 15.18 11.41 1.74
C GLY A 74 13.90 11.99 1.12
N PRO A 75 13.52 11.53 -0.09
CA PRO A 75 12.23 11.90 -0.68
C PRO A 75 11.09 11.59 0.28
N GLN A 76 10.15 12.53 0.41
CA GLN A 76 8.93 12.27 1.19
C GLN A 76 8.20 11.06 0.59
N ARG A 77 7.62 10.22 1.46
CA ARG A 77 6.81 9.08 1.02
C ARG A 77 5.72 9.59 0.08
N LYS A 78 5.69 9.03 -1.14
CA LYS A 78 4.69 9.37 -2.16
C LYS A 78 3.36 8.65 -1.97
N MET A 79 3.29 7.68 -1.05
CA MET A 79 2.15 6.79 -0.85
C MET A 79 1.85 6.65 0.64
N ARG A 80 0.56 6.48 0.99
CA ARG A 80 0.17 6.25 2.39
C ARG A 80 0.64 4.86 2.79
N LEU A 81 1.11 4.72 4.04
CA LEU A 81 1.55 3.44 4.59
C LEU A 81 0.47 2.34 4.48
N LEU A 82 -0.80 2.74 4.58
CA LEU A 82 -1.93 1.83 4.48
C LEU A 82 -2.10 1.27 3.06
N ASP A 83 -1.94 2.12 2.03
CA ASP A 83 -1.98 1.67 0.64
C ASP A 83 -0.75 0.79 0.31
N GLU A 84 0.43 1.17 0.81
CA GLU A 84 1.65 0.34 0.69
C GLU A 84 1.44 -1.04 1.31
N PHE A 85 0.78 -1.10 2.47
CA PHE A 85 0.49 -2.35 3.15
C PHE A 85 -0.44 -3.26 2.34
N VAL A 86 -1.48 -2.71 1.70
CA VAL A 86 -2.35 -3.46 0.78
C VAL A 86 -1.55 -4.04 -0.40
N LEU A 87 -0.66 -3.26 -1.02
CA LEU A 87 0.19 -3.75 -2.10
C LEU A 87 1.08 -4.92 -1.67
N VAL A 88 1.66 -4.85 -0.46
CA VAL A 88 2.46 -5.95 0.09
C VAL A 88 1.60 -7.20 0.29
N LEU A 89 0.38 -7.06 0.80
CA LEU A 89 -0.52 -8.19 0.98
C LEU A 89 -0.95 -8.79 -0.37
N MET A 90 -1.21 -7.97 -1.38
CA MET A 90 -1.50 -8.47 -2.73
C MET A 90 -0.31 -9.26 -3.30
N ARG A 91 0.92 -8.79 -3.10
CA ARG A 91 2.13 -9.54 -3.50
C ARG A 91 2.25 -10.88 -2.76
N LEU A 92 2.00 -10.90 -1.46
CA LEU A 92 2.13 -12.10 -0.63
C LEU A 92 0.98 -13.10 -0.84
N HIS A 93 -0.25 -12.61 -1.03
CA HIS A 93 -1.46 -13.42 -1.10
C HIS A 93 -1.82 -13.83 -2.52
N LEU A 94 -1.85 -12.87 -3.45
CA LEU A 94 -2.21 -13.11 -4.85
C LEU A 94 -1.00 -13.52 -5.70
N GLY A 95 0.21 -13.40 -5.14
CA GLY A 95 1.45 -13.76 -5.84
C GLY A 95 1.81 -12.79 -6.96
N LEU A 96 1.29 -11.56 -6.94
CA LEU A 96 1.55 -10.57 -7.99
C LEU A 96 3.02 -10.15 -8.02
N LEU A 97 3.59 -10.09 -9.22
CA LEU A 97 4.94 -9.58 -9.41
C LEU A 97 4.94 -8.05 -9.32
N GLU A 98 6.12 -7.47 -9.10
CA GLU A 98 6.28 -6.02 -9.03
C GLU A 98 5.86 -5.32 -10.34
N GLN A 99 6.07 -6.00 -11.47
CA GLN A 99 5.63 -5.53 -12.79
C GLN A 99 4.11 -5.46 -12.90
N ASP A 100 3.41 -6.48 -12.39
CA ASP A 100 1.95 -6.52 -12.39
C ASP A 100 1.39 -5.37 -11.56
N LEU A 101 1.93 -5.14 -10.35
CA LEU A 101 1.52 -4.03 -9.49
C LEU A 101 1.78 -2.66 -10.10
N ALA A 102 2.91 -2.49 -10.80
CA ALA A 102 3.22 -1.25 -11.50
C ALA A 102 2.21 -0.98 -12.63
N GLN A 103 1.87 -2.01 -13.40
CA GLN A 103 0.89 -1.92 -14.47
C GLN A 103 -0.51 -1.60 -13.94
N LEU A 104 -0.92 -2.21 -12.81
CA LEU A 104 -2.18 -1.87 -12.14
C LEU A 104 -2.22 -0.40 -11.69
N LYS A 105 -1.10 0.13 -11.21
CA LYS A 105 -0.99 1.52 -10.76
C LYS A 105 -1.05 2.52 -11.92
N GLU A 106 -0.45 2.19 -13.06
CA GLU A 106 -0.57 2.98 -14.29
C GLU A 106 -2.02 3.00 -14.80
N LEU A 107 -2.70 1.85 -14.82
CA LEU A 107 -4.10 1.75 -15.22
C LEU A 107 -5.06 2.53 -14.30
N GLN A 108 -4.76 2.61 -13.00
CA GLN A 108 -5.55 3.43 -12.07
C GLN A 108 -5.35 4.93 -12.33
N THR A 109 -4.09 5.35 -12.57
CA THR A 109 -3.75 6.76 -12.85
C THR A 109 -4.39 7.24 -14.15
N SER A 110 -4.46 6.38 -15.17
CA SER A 110 -5.14 6.73 -16.42
C SER A 110 -6.65 6.83 -16.26
N ARG A 111 -7.27 5.99 -15.41
CA ARG A 111 -8.70 6.06 -15.11
C ARG A 111 -9.07 7.37 -14.39
N SER A 112 -8.30 7.77 -13.38
CA SER A 112 -8.58 9.03 -12.66
C SER A 112 -8.48 10.25 -13.59
N SER A 113 -7.50 10.28 -14.49
CA SER A 113 -7.37 11.37 -15.47
C SER A 113 -8.55 11.46 -16.45
N ALA A 114 -9.17 10.32 -16.81
CA ALA A 114 -10.32 10.29 -17.71
C ALA A 114 -11.61 10.78 -17.03
N GLU A 115 -11.76 10.50 -15.73
CA GLU A 115 -12.91 10.96 -14.93
C GLU A 115 -12.83 12.48 -14.66
N ASP A 116 -11.62 13.01 -14.44
CA ASP A 116 -11.40 14.46 -14.28
C ASP A 116 -11.73 15.25 -15.56
N ASP A 117 -11.36 14.72 -16.73
CA ASP A 117 -11.66 15.32 -18.05
C ASP A 117 -13.17 15.31 -18.40
N GLU A 118 -13.94 14.35 -17.85
CA GLU A 118 -15.39 14.26 -18.04
C GLU A 118 -16.15 15.20 -17.09
N ALA A 119 -15.62 15.41 -15.88
CA ALA A 119 -16.18 16.34 -14.89
C ALA A 119 -16.02 17.82 -15.29
N GLU A 120 -14.99 18.20 -16.05
CA GLU A 120 -14.81 19.57 -16.58
C GLU A 120 -15.68 19.89 -17.82
N ARG A 121 -16.37 18.89 -18.40
CA ARG A 121 -17.21 19.05 -19.60
C ARG A 121 -18.71 19.14 -19.31
N GLY A 122 -19.14 19.05 -18.06
CA GLY A 122 -20.55 19.19 -17.61
C GLY A 122 -20.82 20.54 -16.94
#